data_AF-A0A8X6HDK6-F1
#
_entry.id   AF-A0A8X6HDK6-F1
#
_cell.length_a   1.000
_cell.length_b   1.000
_cell.length_c   1.000
_cell.angle_alpha   90.00
_cell.angle_beta   90.00
_cell.angle_gamma   90.00
#
_symmetry.space_group_name_H-M   'P 1'
#
loop_
_entity.id
_entity.type
_entity.pdbx_description
1 polymer ?
#
loop_
_entity_poly.entity_id
_entity_poly.type
_entity_poly.pdbx_seq_one_letter_code
_entity_poly.pdbx_strand_id
1 'polypeptide(L)'
;APEGDEETNLHFITFVAVDEQLYELDARKNYPINHGSTSMDTLIKDAVAVCKKFMERDPENVNFSILAFVAGASAETEEEEVEE
;
A
#
# COMPACT_ATOMS: atom_id res chain seq x y z
N ALA A 1 -3.79 -2.69 24.86
CA ALA A 1 -4.28 -3.52 23.75
C ALA A 1 -5.77 -3.74 23.98
N PRO A 2 -6.59 -3.86 22.91
CA PRO A 2 -7.98 -4.27 23.07
C PRO A 2 -8.09 -5.60 23.83
N GLU A 3 -9.27 -5.87 24.37
CA GLU A 3 -9.55 -7.17 25.00
C GLU A 3 -9.51 -8.28 23.93
N GLY A 4 -9.11 -9.50 24.30
CA GLY A 4 -8.81 -10.57 23.33
C GLY A 4 -10.01 -11.06 22.52
N ASP A 5 -11.21 -10.75 23.02
CA ASP A 5 -12.53 -11.08 22.53
C ASP A 5 -13.27 -9.88 21.92
N GLU A 6 -12.62 -8.72 21.84
CA GLU A 6 -13.17 -7.55 21.18
C GLU A 6 -13.29 -7.79 19.66
N GLU A 7 -14.46 -7.51 19.08
CA GLU A 7 -14.70 -7.69 17.65
C GLU A 7 -13.87 -6.69 16.83
N THR A 8 -12.81 -7.17 16.19
CA THR A 8 -11.95 -6.35 15.33
C THR A 8 -12.46 -6.34 13.90
N ASN A 9 -12.94 -5.19 13.44
CA ASN A 9 -13.42 -5.01 12.07
C ASN A 9 -12.32 -4.51 11.09
N LEU A 10 -11.07 -4.43 11.55
CA LEU A 10 -9.92 -4.03 10.74
C LEU A 10 -9.20 -5.25 10.16
N HIS A 11 -8.58 -5.06 9.00
CA HIS A 11 -7.83 -6.09 8.29
C HIS A 11 -6.63 -5.44 7.60
N PHE A 12 -5.53 -6.20 7.46
CA PHE A 12 -4.34 -5.75 6.75
C PHE A 12 -4.10 -6.59 5.52
N ILE A 13 -3.74 -5.91 4.43
CA ILE A 13 -3.26 -6.51 3.19
C ILE A 13 -1.92 -5.85 2.84
N THR A 14 -1.14 -6.48 1.96
CA THR A 14 0.15 -5.93 1.51
C THR A 14 0.25 -6.00 0.00
N PHE A 15 0.89 -4.99 -0.59
CA PHE A 15 1.20 -4.94 -2.01
C PHE A 15 2.69 -5.12 -2.23
N VAL A 16 3.07 -6.00 -3.17
CA VAL A 16 4.47 -6.28 -3.52
C VAL A 16 4.67 -6.30 -5.03
N ALA A 17 5.84 -5.87 -5.48
CA ALA A 17 6.29 -6.09 -6.85
C ALA A 17 7.10 -7.39 -6.91
N VAL A 18 6.68 -8.34 -7.74
CA VAL A 18 7.42 -9.57 -8.05
C VAL A 18 7.35 -9.78 -9.56
N ASP A 19 8.50 -10.00 -10.21
CA ASP A 19 8.59 -10.21 -11.67
C ASP A 19 7.80 -9.16 -12.48
N GLU A 20 8.02 -7.87 -12.17
CA GLU A 20 7.37 -6.70 -12.82
C GLU A 20 5.83 -6.71 -12.73
N GLN A 21 5.28 -7.43 -11.75
CA GLN A 21 3.83 -7.53 -11.51
C GLN A 21 3.47 -7.13 -10.08
N LEU A 22 2.36 -6.41 -9.96
CA LEU A 22 1.81 -5.97 -8.69
C LEU A 22 0.92 -7.06 -8.09
N TYR A 23 1.31 -7.58 -6.94
CA TYR A 23 0.53 -8.56 -6.20
C TYR A 23 -0.03 -8.00 -4.91
N GLU A 24 -1.30 -8.28 -4.64
CA GLU A 24 -1.95 -8.12 -3.35
C GLU A 24 -1.89 -9.44 -2.58
N LEU A 25 -1.38 -9.37 -1.36
CA LEU A 25 -1.31 -10.46 -0.41
C LEU A 25 -2.34 -10.22 0.69
N ASP A 26 -3.38 -11.06 0.70
CA ASP A 26 -4.47 -11.02 1.66
C ASP A 26 -4.62 -12.42 2.28
N ALA A 27 -4.39 -12.53 3.59
CA ALA A 27 -4.47 -13.78 4.33
C ALA A 27 -5.89 -14.39 4.38
N ARG A 28 -6.93 -13.64 4.01
CA ARG A 28 -8.32 -14.13 3.89
C ARG A 28 -8.60 -14.74 2.51
N LYS A 29 -7.66 -14.66 1.56
CA LYS A 29 -7.79 -15.24 0.22
C LYS A 29 -6.92 -16.49 0.08
N ASN A 30 -7.33 -17.38 -0.82
CA ASN A 30 -6.60 -18.64 -1.06
C ASN A 30 -5.28 -18.46 -1.82
N TYR A 31 -5.10 -17.32 -2.50
CA TYR A 31 -3.94 -17.05 -3.34
C TYR A 31 -3.72 -15.53 -3.52
N PRO A 32 -2.49 -15.10 -3.86
CA PRO A 32 -2.19 -13.72 -4.23
C PRO A 32 -3.06 -13.22 -5.40
N ILE A 33 -3.45 -11.95 -5.36
CA ILE A 33 -4.21 -11.31 -6.45
C ILE A 33 -3.26 -10.47 -7.28
N ASN A 34 -3.19 -10.74 -8.58
CA ASN A 34 -2.40 -9.98 -9.53
C ASN A 34 -3.21 -8.76 -10.04
N HIS A 35 -2.64 -7.57 -9.89
CA HIS A 35 -3.24 -6.30 -10.32
C HIS A 35 -2.65 -5.75 -11.63
N GLY A 36 -1.72 -6.48 -12.26
CA GLY A 36 -1.10 -6.12 -13.53
C GLY A 36 0.36 -5.71 -13.39
N SER A 37 0.89 -5.10 -14.45
CA SER A 37 2.29 -4.68 -14.52
C SER A 37 2.61 -3.52 -13.58
N THR A 38 3.80 -3.53 -13.01
CA THR A 38 4.35 -2.45 -12.18
C THR A 38 5.89 -2.45 -12.26
N SER A 39 6.53 -1.38 -11.80
CA SER A 39 7.98 -1.31 -11.60
C SER A 39 8.31 -0.84 -10.19
N MET A 40 9.59 -0.87 -9.80
CA MET A 40 10.01 -0.33 -8.51
C MET A 40 9.69 1.17 -8.37
N ASP A 41 9.76 1.94 -9.47
CA ASP A 41 9.46 3.38 -9.49
C ASP A 41 7.96 3.68 -9.43
N THR A 42 7.12 2.77 -9.94
CA THR A 42 5.66 2.96 -9.98
C THR A 42 4.91 2.19 -8.91
N LEU A 43 5.55 1.26 -8.20
CA LEU A 43 4.94 0.38 -7.19
C LEU A 43 4.01 1.11 -6.23
N ILE A 44 4.47 2.22 -5.64
CA ILE A 44 3.67 3.00 -4.69
C ILE A 44 2.44 3.60 -5.38
N LYS A 45 2.60 4.18 -6.57
CA LYS A 45 1.50 4.80 -7.32
C LYS A 45 0.46 3.75 -7.73
N ASP A 46 0.92 2.60 -8.20
CA ASP A 46 0.06 1.51 -8.67
C ASP A 46 -0.70 0.86 -7.50
N ALA A 47 -0.02 0.60 -6.37
CA ALA A 47 -0.65 0.11 -5.15
C ALA A 47 -1.69 1.11 -4.60
N VAL A 48 -1.38 2.41 -4.60
CA VAL A 48 -2.32 3.45 -4.16
C VAL A 48 -3.56 3.51 -5.07
N ALA A 49 -3.40 3.30 -6.38
CA ALA A 49 -4.54 3.24 -7.30
C ALA A 49 -5.49 2.08 -6.94
N VAL A 50 -4.95 0.94 -6.48
CA VAL A 50 -5.76 -0.16 -5.95
C VAL A 50 -6.40 0.22 -4.61
N CYS A 51 -5.65 0.81 -3.68
CA CYS A 51 -6.19 1.28 -2.39
C CYS A 51 -7.38 2.24 -2.56
N LYS A 52 -7.31 3.16 -3.53
CA LYS A 52 -8.42 4.08 -3.84
C LYS A 52 -9.70 3.33 -4.22
N LYS A 53 -9.61 2.24 -4.98
CA LYS A 53 -10.77 1.39 -5.30
C LYS A 53 -11.39 0.76 -4.05
N PHE A 54 -10.60 0.44 -3.02
CA PHE A 54 -11.14 -0.04 -1.74
C PHE A 54 -11.88 1.08 -0.99
N MET A 55 -11.32 2.29 -0.96
CA MET A 55 -11.95 3.46 -0.34
C MET A 55 -13.24 3.87 -1.05
N GLU A 56 -13.27 3.80 -2.38
CA GLU A 56 -14.47 4.11 -3.20
C GLU A 56 -15.65 3.16 -2.94
N ARG A 57 -15.41 1.96 -2.41
CA ARG A 57 -16.49 1.00 -2.09
C ARG A 57 -17.28 1.38 -0.84
N ASP A 58 -16.67 2.15 0.07
CA ASP A 58 -17.28 2.62 1.30
C ASP A 58 -16.75 4.04 1.63
N PRO A 59 -17.23 5.08 0.91
CA PRO A 59 -16.63 6.41 0.93
C PRO A 59 -16.83 7.15 2.26
N GLU A 60 -17.74 6.72 3.12
CA GLU A 60 -17.98 7.30 4.45
C GLU A 60 -17.02 6.73 5.51
N ASN A 61 -16.35 5.63 5.19
CA ASN A 61 -15.47 4.95 6.12
C ASN A 61 -14.04 5.53 6.07
N VAL A 62 -13.67 6.20 7.17
CA VAL A 62 -12.36 6.85 7.33
C VAL A 62 -11.33 5.97 8.03
N ASN A 63 -11.68 4.73 8.39
CA ASN A 63 -10.82 3.83 9.16
C ASN A 63 -9.81 3.10 8.27
N PHE A 64 -8.98 3.85 7.56
CA PHE A 64 -7.91 3.32 6.71
C PHE A 64 -6.54 3.86 7.12
N SER A 65 -5.52 3.05 6.95
CA SER A 65 -4.12 3.46 7.13
C SER A 65 -3.27 2.78 6.06
N ILE A 66 -2.35 3.53 5.47
CA ILE A 66 -1.40 3.04 4.47
C ILE A 66 0.00 3.33 4.98
N LEU A 67 0.87 2.32 4.91
CA LEU A 67 2.26 2.42 5.33
C LEU A 67 3.13 1.87 4.21
N ALA A 68 4.17 2.60 3.86
CA ALA A 68 5.14 2.19 2.84
C ALA A 68 6.41 1.69 3.53
N PHE A 69 6.84 0.48 3.20
CA PHE A 69 8.14 -0.03 3.61
C PHE A 69 9.17 0.34 2.56
N VAL A 70 10.05 1.29 2.89
CA VAL A 70 11.06 1.85 1.98
C VAL A 70 12.45 1.62 2.55
N ALA A 71 13.47 1.65 1.69
CA ALA A 71 14.85 1.64 2.13
C ALA A 71 15.10 2.85 3.05
N GLY A 72 15.80 2.64 4.17
CA GLY A 72 16.20 3.74 5.04
C GLY A 72 17.14 4.68 4.29
N ALA A 73 16.84 5.98 4.31
CA ALA A 73 17.73 6.97 3.73
C ALA A 73 19.06 6.99 4.50
N SER A 74 20.17 6.73 3.81
CA SER A 74 21.39 7.47 4.13
C SER A 74 21.20 8.83 3.47
N ALA A 75 21.22 9.90 4.26
CA ALA A 75 20.90 11.24 3.78
C ALA A 75 21.93 11.70 2.75
N GLU A 76 21.52 11.73 1.48
CA GLU A 76 22.11 12.57 0.46
C GLU A 76 21.04 13.60 0.10
N THR A 77 21.22 14.81 0.61
CA THR A 77 20.40 15.98 0.36
C THR A 77 20.74 16.52 -1.03
N GLU A 78 19.83 16.37 -1.99
CA GLU A 78 19.85 17.20 -3.19
C GLU A 78 19.11 18.50 -2.87
N GLU A 79 19.86 19.61 -2.84
CA GLU A 79 19.32 20.96 -2.76
C GLU A 79 18.71 21.31 -4.12
N GLU A 80 17.40 21.56 -4.17
CA GLU A 80 16.74 22.09 -5.37
C GLU A 80 16.98 23.61 -5.43
N GLU A 81 17.86 24.05 -6.32
CA GLU A 81 18.03 25.47 -6.66
C GLU A 81 16.76 25.96 -7.37
N VAL A 82 16.07 26.92 -6.76
CA VAL A 82 14.97 27.65 -7.38
C VAL A 82 15.57 28.76 -8.25
N GLU A 83 15.52 28.62 -9.58
CA GLU A 83 15.80 29.73 -10.50
C GLU A 83 14.60 30.71 -10.55
N GLU A 84 14.89 32.02 -10.51
CA GLU A 84 13.93 33.16 -10.49
C GLU A 84 13.06 33.31 -11.76
#